data_AF-A0A410JP58-F1
#
_entry.id   AF-A0A410JP58-F1
#
_cell.length_a   1.000
_cell.length_b   1.000
_cell.length_c   1.000
_cell.angle_alpha   90.00
_cell.angle_beta   90.00
_cell.angle_gamma   90.00
#
_symmetry.space_group_name_H-M   'P 1'
#
loop_
_entity.id
_entity.type
_entity.pdbx_description
1 polymer ?
#
loop_
_entity_poly.entity_id
_entity_poly.type
_entity_poly.pdbx_seq_one_letter_code
_entity_poly.pdbx_strand_id
1 'polypeptide(L)'
;MNSLYPILKTFHSYWAFAVVLGSLSLLITSILFFLNKKPISLGLKKISLYTLISFHIQFLVGIALYILSPIVQGAWVNGVAMQSPNRLYTIEHPFMMFTAVILITIANAKLKKSPMIKGTTLAFIALACICFYMIPWTAWLG
;
A
#
# COMPACT_ATOMS: atom_id res chain seq x y z
N MET A 1 17.25 18.98 -14.55
CA MET A 1 16.49 17.88 -13.91
C MET A 1 15.70 18.46 -12.77
N ASN A 2 14.39 18.21 -12.68
CA ASN A 2 13.56 18.71 -11.57
C ASN A 2 14.13 18.20 -10.24
N SER A 3 14.55 19.11 -9.35
CA SER A 3 15.06 18.81 -8.01
C SER A 3 14.06 18.05 -7.13
N LEU A 4 12.77 18.07 -7.49
CA LEU A 4 11.68 17.46 -6.74
C LEU A 4 11.57 15.93 -6.87
N TYR A 5 11.85 15.38 -8.05
CA TYR A 5 11.73 13.94 -8.31
C TYR A 5 12.56 13.06 -7.35
N PRO A 6 13.87 13.29 -7.17
CA PRO A 6 14.68 12.46 -6.26
C PRO A 6 14.20 12.57 -4.81
N ILE A 7 13.76 13.76 -4.37
CA ILE A 7 13.25 13.97 -3.00
C ILE A 7 11.98 13.13 -2.78
N LEU A 8 11.02 13.21 -3.72
CA LEU A 8 9.79 12.43 -3.64
C LEU A 8 10.08 10.92 -3.70
N LYS A 9 11.04 10.50 -4.53
CA LYS A 9 11.40 9.08 -4.70
C LYS A 9 11.93 8.52 -3.38
N THR A 10 12.89 9.22 -2.79
CA THR A 10 13.45 8.89 -1.48
C THR A 10 12.36 8.83 -0.41
N PHE A 11 11.51 9.86 -0.33
CA PHE A 11 10.41 9.88 0.64
C PHE A 11 9.47 8.68 0.45
N HIS A 12 9.02 8.41 -0.77
CA HIS A 12 8.11 7.31 -1.08
C HIS A 12 8.70 5.95 -0.73
N SER A 13 9.99 5.74 -1.03
CA SER A 13 10.69 4.49 -0.70
C SER A 13 10.82 4.28 0.81
N TYR A 14 11.21 5.31 1.57
CA TYR A 14 11.29 5.18 3.03
C TYR A 14 9.92 5.07 3.70
N TRP A 15 8.93 5.84 3.24
CA TRP A 15 7.59 5.84 3.80
C TRP A 15 6.86 4.51 3.61
N ALA A 16 7.15 3.82 2.53
CA ALA A 16 6.59 2.51 2.26
C ALA A 16 6.95 1.45 3.32
N PHE A 17 8.09 1.55 3.99
CA PHE A 17 8.39 0.68 5.15
C PHE A 17 7.38 0.89 6.28
N ALA A 18 6.93 2.13 6.52
CA ALA A 18 5.88 2.40 7.49
C ALA A 18 4.54 1.78 7.07
N VAL A 19 4.22 1.78 5.78
CA VAL A 19 3.02 1.10 5.23
C VAL A 19 3.11 -0.41 5.47
N VAL A 20 4.23 -1.04 5.13
CA VAL A 20 4.42 -2.49 5.30
C VAL A 20 4.36 -2.88 6.77
N LEU A 21 5.10 -2.18 7.64
CA LEU A 21 5.10 -2.44 9.09
C LEU A 21 3.72 -2.24 9.71
N GLY A 22 3.02 -1.16 9.35
CA GLY A 22 1.65 -0.92 9.81
C GLY A 22 0.66 -1.99 9.35
N SER A 23 0.82 -2.49 8.12
CA SER A 23 -0.04 -3.53 7.55
C SER A 23 0.17 -4.89 8.19
N LEU A 24 1.43 -5.29 8.41
CA LEU A 24 1.77 -6.50 9.13
C LEU A 24 1.31 -6.43 10.59
N SER A 25 1.54 -5.30 11.26
CA SER A 25 1.04 -5.07 12.62
C SER A 25 -0.48 -5.20 12.71
N LEU A 26 -1.21 -4.62 11.74
CA LEU A 26 -2.66 -4.73 11.66
C LEU A 26 -3.10 -6.17 11.39
N LEU A 27 -2.45 -6.88 10.48
CA LEU A 27 -2.77 -8.26 10.12
C LEU A 27 -2.59 -9.19 11.31
N ILE A 28 -1.41 -9.17 11.94
CA ILE A 28 -1.08 -10.03 13.10
C ILE A 28 -2.05 -9.74 14.25
N THR A 29 -2.24 -8.48 14.61
CA THR A 29 -3.15 -8.11 15.71
C THR A 29 -4.59 -8.52 15.39
N SER A 30 -5.04 -8.35 14.14
CA SER A 30 -6.39 -8.75 13.74
C SER A 30 -6.57 -10.28 13.80
N ILE A 31 -5.57 -11.07 13.39
CA ILE A 31 -5.60 -12.53 13.50
C ILE A 31 -5.71 -12.95 14.96
N LEU A 32 -4.88 -12.37 15.85
CA LEU A 32 -4.93 -12.68 17.28
C LEU A 32 -6.29 -12.36 17.89
N PHE A 33 -6.88 -11.21 17.56
CA PHE A 33 -8.22 -10.86 18.06
C PHE A 33 -9.31 -11.79 17.52
N PHE A 34 -9.22 -12.18 16.26
CA PHE A 34 -10.17 -13.09 15.63
C PHE A 34 -10.11 -14.51 16.24
N LEU A 35 -8.92 -15.09 16.34
CA LEU A 35 -8.71 -16.44 16.89
C LEU A 35 -9.12 -16.53 18.36
N ASN A 36 -8.82 -15.50 19.14
CA ASN A 36 -9.18 -15.44 20.56
C ASN A 36 -10.61 -14.94 20.80
N LYS A 37 -11.41 -14.71 19.75
CA LYS A 37 -12.79 -14.18 19.83
C LYS A 37 -12.88 -12.90 20.68
N LYS A 38 -11.85 -12.05 20.64
CA LYS A 38 -11.79 -10.80 21.41
C LYS A 38 -12.60 -9.70 20.74
N PRO A 39 -13.30 -8.85 21.51
CA PRO A 39 -13.92 -7.64 20.95
C PRO A 39 -12.84 -6.70 20.42
N ILE A 40 -13.16 -5.97 19.34
CA ILE A 40 -12.22 -5.03 18.71
C ILE A 40 -11.88 -3.91 19.70
N SER A 41 -10.60 -3.81 20.06
CA SER A 41 -10.11 -2.79 20.99
C SER A 41 -9.93 -1.43 20.33
N LEU A 42 -9.89 -0.37 21.16
CA LEU A 42 -9.47 0.97 20.72
C LEU A 42 -8.06 0.96 20.11
N GLY A 43 -7.15 0.15 20.65
CA GLY A 43 -5.79 -0.01 20.11
C GLY A 43 -5.80 -0.54 18.67
N LEU A 44 -6.58 -1.60 18.40
CA LEU A 44 -6.70 -2.15 17.05
C LEU A 44 -7.34 -1.15 16.08
N LYS A 45 -8.35 -0.38 16.52
CA LYS A 45 -8.94 0.69 15.70
C LYS A 45 -7.92 1.79 15.35
N LYS A 46 -7.05 2.17 16.30
CA LYS A 46 -5.96 3.13 16.06
C LYS A 46 -4.92 2.59 15.09
N ILE A 47 -4.45 1.35 15.28
CA ILE A 47 -3.53 0.68 14.34
C ILE A 47 -4.14 0.70 12.93
N SER A 48 -5.40 0.28 12.79
CA SER A 48 -6.08 0.29 11.50
C SER A 48 -6.18 1.69 10.87
N LEU A 49 -6.42 2.72 11.68
CA LEU A 49 -6.48 4.10 11.21
C LEU A 49 -5.11 4.61 10.73
N TYR A 50 -4.04 4.38 11.49
CA TYR A 50 -2.70 4.81 11.11
C TYR A 50 -2.22 4.07 9.86
N THR A 51 -2.47 2.76 9.75
CA THR A 51 -2.19 1.99 8.54
C THR A 51 -2.94 2.56 7.33
N LEU A 52 -4.23 2.86 7.47
CA LEU A 52 -5.04 3.49 6.42
C LEU A 52 -4.44 4.82 5.95
N ILE A 53 -4.11 5.71 6.89
CA ILE A 53 -3.52 7.02 6.58
C ILE A 53 -2.19 6.85 5.84
N SER A 54 -1.32 5.94 6.32
CA SER A 54 -0.03 5.68 5.68
C SER A 54 -0.18 5.19 4.24
N PHE A 55 -1.15 4.31 3.95
CA PHE A 55 -1.45 3.86 2.58
C PHE A 55 -1.88 5.01 1.66
N HIS A 56 -2.74 5.91 2.14
CA HIS A 56 -3.19 7.04 1.33
C HIS A 56 -2.06 8.05 1.06
N ILE A 57 -1.23 8.36 2.07
CA ILE A 57 -0.05 9.21 1.88
C ILE A 57 0.89 8.56 0.86
N GLN A 58 1.18 7.26 1.01
CA GLN A 58 2.02 6.51 0.08
C GLN A 58 1.49 6.57 -1.34
N PHE A 59 0.18 6.35 -1.53
CA PHE A 59 -0.45 6.32 -2.84
C PHE A 59 -0.48 7.69 -3.51
N LEU A 60 -0.79 8.76 -2.77
CA LEU A 60 -0.78 10.12 -3.31
C LEU A 60 0.63 10.55 -3.75
N VAL A 61 1.65 10.25 -2.95
CA VAL A 61 3.05 10.46 -3.33
C VAL A 61 3.42 9.59 -4.53
N GLY A 62 2.94 8.35 -4.57
CA GLY A 62 3.14 7.43 -5.70
C GLY A 62 2.56 7.97 -7.00
N ILE A 63 1.37 8.59 -6.97
CA ILE A 63 0.78 9.27 -8.14
C ILE A 63 1.66 10.45 -8.57
N ALA A 64 2.11 11.28 -7.63
CA ALA A 64 2.99 12.40 -7.96
C ALA A 64 4.30 11.90 -8.62
N LEU A 65 4.88 10.81 -8.10
CA LEU A 65 6.05 10.16 -8.69
C LEU A 65 5.77 9.56 -10.06
N TYR A 66 4.62 8.92 -10.25
CA TYR A 66 4.24 8.34 -11.53
C TYR A 66 4.26 9.39 -12.64
N ILE A 67 3.70 10.57 -12.36
CA ILE A 67 3.64 11.70 -13.30
C ILE A 67 5.03 12.27 -13.58
N LEU A 68 5.89 12.36 -12.55
CA LEU A 68 7.22 12.99 -12.66
C LEU A 68 8.34 12.03 -13.09
N SER A 69 8.09 10.72 -13.12
CA SER A 69 9.13 9.71 -13.32
C SER A 69 9.65 9.68 -14.76
N PRO A 70 10.97 9.88 -14.98
CA PRO A 70 11.58 9.75 -16.30
C PRO A 70 11.42 8.34 -16.88
N ILE A 71 11.39 7.31 -16.03
CA ILE A 71 11.20 5.91 -16.44
C ILE A 71 9.80 5.72 -17.02
N VAL A 72 8.78 6.21 -16.30
CA VAL A 72 7.38 6.07 -16.73
C VAL A 72 7.15 6.87 -18.01
N GLN A 73 7.56 8.15 -18.03
CA GLN A 73 7.42 9.00 -19.21
C GLN A 73 8.15 8.42 -20.42
N GLY A 74 9.40 8.00 -20.24
CA GLY A 74 10.20 7.38 -21.31
C GLY A 74 9.58 6.09 -21.83
N ALA A 75 9.00 5.26 -20.96
CA ALA A 75 8.34 4.02 -21.38
C ALA A 75 7.08 4.28 -22.23
N TRP A 76 6.29 5.30 -21.88
CA TRP A 76 5.13 5.70 -22.66
C TRP A 76 5.51 6.31 -24.02
N VAL A 77 6.49 7.23 -24.04
CA VAL A 77 6.96 7.88 -25.28
C VAL A 77 7.53 6.86 -26.27
N ASN A 78 8.29 5.89 -25.77
CA ASN A 78 8.92 4.87 -26.61
C ASN A 78 8.00 3.68 -26.95
N GLY A 79 6.73 3.69 -26.52
CA GLY A 79 5.79 2.60 -26.80
C GLY A 79 6.12 1.26 -26.10
N VAL A 80 6.98 1.29 -25.08
CA VAL A 80 7.44 0.09 -24.35
C VAL A 80 6.80 -0.05 -22.96
N ALA A 81 5.81 0.78 -22.63
CA ALA A 81 5.14 0.76 -21.33
C ALA A 81 4.50 -0.58 -20.97
N MET A 82 4.08 -1.39 -21.96
CA MET A 82 3.51 -2.72 -21.73
C MET A 82 4.56 -3.85 -21.78
N GLN A 83 5.81 -3.54 -22.09
CA GLN A 83 6.88 -4.51 -22.22
C GLN A 83 7.62 -4.70 -20.90
N SER A 84 8.11 -5.92 -20.65
CA SER A 84 8.98 -6.18 -19.50
C SER A 84 10.36 -5.53 -19.73
N PRO A 85 10.98 -4.88 -18.73
CA PRO A 85 10.55 -4.77 -17.33
C PRO A 85 9.69 -3.51 -17.03
N ASN A 86 9.49 -2.63 -18.00
CA ASN A 86 8.81 -1.34 -17.80
C ASN A 86 7.37 -1.49 -17.29
N ARG A 87 6.65 -2.54 -17.73
CA ARG A 87 5.27 -2.85 -17.34
C ARG A 87 5.04 -2.90 -15.83
N LEU A 88 6.04 -3.36 -15.07
CA LEU A 88 5.96 -3.41 -13.62
C LEU A 88 5.77 -2.01 -13.04
N TYR A 89 6.55 -1.05 -13.48
CA TYR A 89 6.55 0.33 -12.96
C TYR A 89 5.38 1.16 -13.51
N THR A 90 5.03 0.96 -14.78
CA THR A 90 4.05 1.78 -15.49
C THR A 90 2.61 1.34 -15.24
N ILE A 91 2.37 0.05 -14.97
CA ILE A 91 1.01 -0.52 -14.95
C ILE A 91 0.80 -1.38 -13.70
N GLU A 92 1.58 -2.45 -13.53
CA GLU A 92 1.28 -3.50 -12.54
C GLU A 92 1.39 -2.96 -11.11
N HIS A 93 2.47 -2.25 -10.79
CA HIS A 93 2.67 -1.64 -9.49
C HIS A 93 1.57 -0.63 -9.12
N PRO A 94 1.32 0.45 -9.90
CA PRO A 94 0.32 1.45 -9.53
C PRO A 94 -1.10 0.85 -9.44
N PHE A 95 -1.44 -0.09 -10.33
CA PHE A 95 -2.74 -0.78 -10.28
C PHE A 95 -2.91 -1.61 -8.99
N MET A 96 -1.86 -2.34 -8.60
CA MET A 96 -1.90 -3.17 -7.40
C MET A 96 -1.86 -2.33 -6.12
N MET A 97 -1.15 -1.20 -6.11
CA MET A 97 -1.18 -0.26 -4.98
C MET A 97 -2.54 0.41 -4.84
N PHE A 98 -3.21 0.78 -5.94
CA PHE A 98 -4.58 1.28 -5.90
C PHE A 98 -5.55 0.25 -5.32
N THR A 99 -5.42 -1.01 -5.75
CA THR A 99 -6.21 -2.12 -5.20
C THR A 99 -5.97 -2.29 -3.69
N ALA A 100 -4.71 -2.23 -3.24
CA ALA A 100 -4.37 -2.30 -1.82
C ALA A 100 -5.03 -1.18 -0.99
N VAL A 101 -5.05 0.05 -1.52
CA VAL A 101 -5.70 1.21 -0.89
C VAL A 101 -7.21 0.99 -0.74
N ILE A 102 -7.88 0.43 -1.75
CA ILE A 102 -9.32 0.11 -1.65
C ILE A 102 -9.56 -0.94 -0.57
N LEU A 103 -8.77 -2.03 -0.58
CA LEU A 103 -8.91 -3.14 0.37
C LEU A 103 -8.71 -2.68 1.82
N ILE A 104 -7.67 -1.88 2.09
CA ILE A 104 -7.40 -1.37 3.44
C ILE A 104 -8.47 -0.37 3.91
N THR A 105 -9.04 0.42 2.98
CA THR A 105 -10.16 1.33 3.27
C THR A 105 -11.40 0.54 3.71
N ILE A 106 -11.74 -0.52 2.99
CA ILE A 106 -12.87 -1.40 3.33
C ILE A 106 -12.62 -2.10 4.68
N ALA A 107 -11.41 -2.61 4.91
CA ALA A 107 -11.04 -3.24 6.18
C ALA A 107 -11.20 -2.27 7.36
N ASN A 108 -10.70 -1.04 7.23
CA ASN A 108 -10.83 -0.01 8.26
C ASN A 108 -12.29 0.34 8.57
N ALA A 109 -13.11 0.53 7.53
CA ALA A 109 -14.54 0.80 7.71
C ALA A 109 -15.25 -0.34 8.46
N LYS A 110 -14.90 -1.59 8.19
CA LYS A 110 -15.45 -2.76 8.89
C LYS A 110 -14.98 -2.85 10.34
N LEU A 111 -13.69 -2.60 10.62
CA LEU A 111 -13.15 -2.59 11.98
C LEU A 111 -13.75 -1.47 12.85
N LYS A 112 -14.14 -0.35 12.25
CA LYS A 112 -14.81 0.75 12.97
C LYS A 112 -16.23 0.41 13.39
N LYS A 113 -17.01 -0.23 12.50
CA LYS A 113 -18.45 -0.47 12.64
C LYS A 113 -18.83 -1.76 13.34
N SER A 114 -17.93 -2.75 13.40
CA SER A 114 -18.20 -4.06 13.98
C SER A 114 -17.68 -4.15 15.42
N PRO A 115 -18.37 -4.87 16.33
CA PRO A 115 -17.83 -5.16 17.67
C PRO A 115 -16.76 -6.28 17.65
N MET A 116 -16.84 -7.18 16.67
CA MET A 116 -15.91 -8.32 16.51
C MET A 116 -15.34 -8.36 15.10
N ILE A 117 -14.16 -8.96 14.95
CA ILE A 117 -13.54 -9.18 13.65
C ILE A 117 -14.29 -10.29 12.92
N LYS A 118 -14.65 -10.06 11.67
CA LYS A 118 -15.23 -11.07 10.78
C LYS A 118 -14.13 -11.65 9.88
N GLY A 119 -14.28 -12.90 9.46
CA GLY A 119 -13.34 -13.54 8.52
C GLY A 119 -13.15 -12.74 7.23
N THR A 120 -14.22 -12.11 6.72
CA THR A 120 -14.13 -11.20 5.57
C THR A 120 -13.22 -10.00 5.83
N THR A 121 -13.18 -9.46 7.05
CA THR A 121 -12.31 -8.33 7.41
C THR A 121 -10.84 -8.76 7.37
N LEU A 122 -10.53 -9.97 7.86
CA LEU A 122 -9.19 -10.54 7.74
C LEU A 122 -8.80 -10.76 6.28
N ALA A 123 -9.71 -11.25 5.45
CA ALA A 123 -9.46 -11.44 4.03
C ALA A 123 -9.07 -10.12 3.34
N PHE A 124 -9.76 -9.01 3.62
CA PHE A 124 -9.39 -7.70 3.07
C PHE A 124 -7.99 -7.24 3.50
N ILE A 125 -7.64 -7.43 4.77
CA ILE A 125 -6.31 -7.06 5.29
C ILE A 125 -5.23 -7.94 4.65
N ALA A 126 -5.46 -9.26 4.57
CA ALA A 126 -4.52 -10.21 3.98
C ALA A 126 -4.30 -9.93 2.48
N LEU A 127 -5.37 -9.70 1.72
CA LEU A 127 -5.29 -9.34 0.30
C LEU A 127 -4.52 -8.02 0.08
N ALA A 128 -4.71 -7.03 0.95
CA ALA A 128 -3.94 -5.80 0.90
C ALA A 128 -2.43 -6.07 1.09
N CYS A 129 -2.06 -6.94 2.03
CA CYS A 129 -0.65 -7.35 2.22
C CYS A 129 -0.09 -8.12 1.03
N ILE A 130 -0.89 -8.99 0.38
CA ILE A 130 -0.46 -9.73 -0.81
C ILE A 130 -0.10 -8.79 -1.96
N CYS A 131 -0.75 -7.64 -2.08
CA CYS A 131 -0.44 -6.64 -3.11
C CYS A 131 1.01 -6.14 -3.03
N PHE A 132 1.70 -6.29 -1.88
CA PHE A 132 3.12 -5.93 -1.74
C PHE A 132 4.07 -6.79 -2.59
N TYR A 133 3.61 -7.92 -3.13
CA TYR A 133 4.37 -8.67 -4.12
C TYR A 133 4.72 -7.83 -5.37
N MET A 134 3.88 -6.86 -5.70
CA MET A 134 4.02 -5.99 -6.89
C MET A 134 4.80 -4.70 -6.57
N ILE A 135 5.47 -4.64 -5.42
CA ILE A 135 6.42 -3.58 -5.12
C ILE A 135 7.74 -3.88 -5.87
N PRO A 136 8.29 -2.91 -6.62
CA PRO A 136 9.59 -3.08 -7.26
C PRO A 136 10.73 -2.93 -6.24
N TRP A 137 10.92 -3.97 -5.41
CA TRP A 137 11.86 -3.97 -4.28
C TRP A 137 13.30 -3.62 -4.66
N THR A 138 13.73 -3.96 -5.87
CA THR A 138 15.08 -3.68 -6.37
C THR A 138 15.30 -2.21 -6.73
N ALA A 139 14.22 -1.43 -6.94
CA ALA A 139 14.30 -0.03 -7.37
C ALA A 139 14.28 0.98 -6.21
N TRP A 140 14.11 0.52 -4.97
CA TRP A 140 13.87 1.38 -3.80
C TRP A 140 15.12 2.04 -3.20
N LEU A 141 16.30 1.43 -3.36
CA LEU A 141 17.55 1.88 -2.73
C LEU A 141 18.56 2.49 -3.72
N GLY A 142 18.11 2.84 -4.92
CA GLY A 142 18.92 3.44 -5.99
C GLY A 142 18.59 4.90 -6.25
#